data_AF-A0A800J3I0-F1
#
_entry.id   AF-A0A800J3I0-F1
#
_cell.length_a   1.000
_cell.length_b   1.000
_cell.length_c   1.000
_cell.angle_alpha   90.00
_cell.angle_beta   90.00
_cell.angle_gamma   90.00
#
_symmetry.space_group_name_H-M   'P 1'
#
loop_
_entity.id
_entity.type
_entity.pdbx_description
1 polymer ?
#
loop_
_entity_poly.entity_id
_entity_poly.type
_entity_poly.pdbx_seq_one_letter_code
_entity_poly.pdbx_strand_id
1 'polypeptide(L)' 'MKNRDVIVEQYRAGRLVRTFEPTEDPTRPWRMRTNGKTYPRTHGWVLSKILPTLMDDSPITTRVVPIVAPPKPS' A
#
# COMPACT_ATOMS: atom_id res chain seq x y z
N MET A 1 -2.95 -12.53 7.36
CA MET A 1 -2.43 -11.14 7.45
C MET A 1 -3.61 -10.18 7.47
N LYS A 2 -3.65 -9.19 8.36
CA LYS A 2 -4.68 -8.15 8.35
C LYS A 2 -4.18 -6.95 7.57
N ASN A 3 -5.11 -6.14 7.03
CA ASN A 3 -4.76 -4.91 6.30
C ASN A 3 -3.86 -3.96 7.09
N ARG A 4 -4.01 -3.95 8.42
CA ARG A 4 -3.19 -3.14 9.33
C ARG A 4 -1.75 -3.63 9.53
N ASP A 5 -1.43 -4.83 9.06
CA ASP A 5 -0.12 -5.47 9.26
C ASP A 5 0.74 -5.39 7.98
N VAL A 6 0.30 -4.67 6.95
CA VAL A 6 0.94 -4.68 5.63
C VAL A 6 1.03 -3.30 5.01
N ILE A 7 2.09 -3.07 4.25
CA ILE A 7 2.23 -1.96 3.30
C ILE A 7 2.04 -2.54 1.90
N VAL A 8 1.28 -1.86 1.05
CA VAL A 8 1.21 -2.21 -0.37
C VAL A 8 2.05 -1.22 -1.16
N GLU A 9 2.98 -1.74 -1.95
CA GLU A 9 3.88 -0.94 -2.79
C GLU A 9 3.57 -1.17 -4.26
N GLN A 10 3.65 -0.11 -5.06
CA GLN A 10 3.50 -0.18 -6.51
C GLN A 10 4.75 0.36 -7.19
N TYR A 11 5.27 -0.41 -8.15
CA TYR A 11 6.48 -0.11 -8.89
C TYR A 11 6.19 0.02 -10.38
N ARG A 12 6.84 0.98 -11.05
CA ARG A 12 6.85 1.11 -12.52
C ARG A 12 8.30 1.07 -12.99
N ALA A 13 8.64 0.14 -13.89
CA ALA A 13 10.01 -0.03 -14.37
C ALA A 13 11.05 -0.08 -13.22
N GLY A 14 10.73 -0.83 -12.16
CA GLY A 14 11.59 -0.99 -10.97
C GLY A 14 11.59 0.19 -9.99
N ARG A 15 10.91 1.31 -10.28
CA ARG A 15 10.86 2.48 -9.39
C ARG A 15 9.58 2.50 -8.57
N LEU A 16 9.69 2.76 -7.27
CA LEU A 16 8.54 2.90 -6.38
C LEU A 16 7.76 4.17 -6.74
N VAL A 17 6.51 4.02 -7.18
CA VAL A 17 5.65 5.16 -7.59
C VAL A 17 4.59 5.48 -6.55
N ARG A 18 4.24 4.50 -5.70
CA ARG A 18 3.18 4.66 -4.70
C ARG A 18 3.31 3.62 -3.58
N THR A 19 3.02 4.05 -2.36
CA THR A 19 2.75 3.15 -1.23
C THR A 19 1.35 3.37 -0.69
N PHE A 20 0.77 2.32 -0.11
CA PHE A 20 -0.44 2.36 0.70
C PHE A 20 -0.10 1.81 2.08
N GLU A 21 -0.13 2.68 3.06
CA GLU A 21 0.16 2.36 4.46
C GLU A 21 -1.16 2.35 5.25
N PRO A 22 -1.38 1.40 6.15
CA PRO A 22 -2.56 1.38 6.99
C PRO A 22 -2.52 2.55 7.99
N THR A 23 -3.69 3.01 8.39
CA THR A 23 -3.86 4.06 9.42
C THR A 23 -4.81 3.58 10.51
N GLU A 24 -4.87 4.32 11.60
CA GLU A 24 -5.84 4.09 12.68
C GLU A 24 -7.21 4.74 12.41
N ASP A 25 -7.36 5.50 11.32
CA ASP A 25 -8.61 6.16 10.94
C ASP A 25 -9.58 5.13 10.31
N PRO A 26 -10.70 4.79 10.97
CA PRO A 26 -11.63 3.79 10.43
C PRO A 26 -12.38 4.25 9.18
N THR A 27 -12.49 5.56 8.95
CA THR A 27 -13.17 6.13 7.77
C THR A 27 -12.25 6.16 6.55
N ARG A 28 -10.95 6.34 6.76
CA ARG A 28 -9.90 6.37 5.72
C ARG A 28 -8.71 5.55 6.18
N PRO A 29 -8.84 4.21 6.19
CA PRO A 29 -7.90 3.28 6.82
C PRO A 29 -6.58 3.13 6.07
N TRP A 30 -6.38 3.89 5.00
CA TRP A 30 -5.17 3.90 4.21
C TRP A 30 -4.63 5.30 4.03
N ARG A 31 -3.32 5.37 3.95
CA ARG A 31 -2.54 6.53 3.57
C ARG A 31 -1.79 6.19 2.30
N MET A 32 -2.12 6.86 1.21
CA MET A 32 -1.36 6.78 -0.02
C MET A 32 -0.21 7.78 0.02
N ARG A 33 1.03 7.33 -0.21
CA ARG A 33 2.16 8.22 -0.47
C ARG A 33 2.59 8.13 -1.92
N THR A 34 2.82 9.27 -2.56
CA THR A 34 3.34 9.35 -3.94
C THR A 34 3.99 10.71 -4.15
N ASN A 35 5.19 10.74 -4.76
CA ASN A 35 5.94 11.96 -5.04
C ASN A 35 6.03 12.93 -3.83
N GLY A 36 6.31 12.40 -2.63
CA GLY A 36 6.40 13.18 -1.39
C GLY A 36 5.08 13.69 -0.82
N LYS A 37 3.94 13.42 -1.47
CA LYS A 37 2.60 13.82 -1.01
C LYS A 37 1.87 12.65 -0.35
N THR A 38 1.02 12.99 0.61
CA THR A 38 0.28 12.03 1.43
C THR A 38 -1.23 12.27 1.29
N TYR A 39 -2.00 11.20 1.08
CA TYR A 39 -3.45 11.27 0.89
C TYR A 39 -4.19 10.20 1.69
N PRO A 40 -5.14 10.56 2.57
CA PRO A 40 -6.04 9.60 3.20
C PRO A 40 -6.97 8.93 2.17
N ARG A 41 -7.16 7.61 2.28
CA ARG A 41 -7.91 6.79 1.32
C ARG A 41 -8.76 5.72 2.00
N THR A 42 -9.88 5.43 1.36
CA THR A 42 -10.81 4.35 1.73
C THR A 42 -10.34 3.01 1.16
N HIS A 43 -10.85 1.89 1.70
CA HIS A 43 -10.59 0.55 1.14
C HIS A 43 -10.96 0.45 -0.34
N GLY A 44 -12.17 0.86 -0.71
CA GLY A 44 -12.64 0.78 -2.10
C GLY A 44 -11.76 1.56 -3.07
N TRP A 45 -11.30 2.76 -2.66
CA TRP A 45 -10.40 3.55 -3.50
C TRP A 45 -9.05 2.85 -3.69
N VAL A 46 -8.45 2.33 -2.61
CA VAL A 46 -7.16 1.61 -2.69
C VAL A 46 -7.28 0.36 -3.58
N LEU A 47 -8.34 -0.43 -3.41
CA LEU A 47 -8.60 -1.62 -4.25
C LEU A 47 -8.72 -1.26 -5.73
N SER A 48 -9.41 -0.16 -6.07
CA SER A 48 -9.49 0.31 -7.47
C SER A 48 -8.14 0.68 -8.09
N LYS A 49 -7.09 0.87 -7.28
CA LYS A 49 -5.72 1.12 -7.74
C LYS A 49 -4.84 -0.12 -7.71
N ILE A 50 -5.17 -1.12 -6.91
CA ILE A 50 -4.44 -2.38 -6.81
C ILE A 50 -4.93 -3.38 -7.87
N LEU A 51 -6.25 -3.60 -7.97
CA LEU A 51 -6.81 -4.65 -8.83
C LEU A 51 -6.35 -4.56 -10.30
N PRO A 52 -6.29 -3.38 -10.94
CA PRO A 52 -5.79 -3.29 -12.32
C PRO A 52 -4.31 -3.63 -12.49
N THR A 53 -3.55 -3.72 -11.40
CA THR A 53 -2.12 -4.03 -11.42
C THR A 53 -1.80 -5.50 -11.18
N LEU A 54 -2.83 -6.32 -10.99
CA LEU A 54 -2.70 -7.76 -10.84
C LEU A 54 -2.86 -8.51 -12.17
N MET A 55 -3.10 -7.79 -13.26
CA MET A 55 -3.18 -8.34 -14.62
C MET A 55 -1.77 -8.60 -15.17
N ASP A 56 -1.61 -9.65 -15.97
CA ASP A 56 -0.31 -10.08 -16.52
C ASP A 56 0.36 -9.02 -17.41
N ASP A 57 -0.44 -8.19 -18.07
CA ASP A 57 0.01 -7.11 -18.96
C ASP A 57 0.24 -5.78 -18.22
N SER A 58 0.08 -5.76 -16.89
CA SER A 58 0.21 -4.51 -16.15
C SER A 58 1.64 -3.98 -16.19
N PRO A 59 1.85 -2.71 -16.58
CA PRO A 59 3.16 -2.07 -16.49
C PRO A 59 3.55 -1.73 -15.04
N ILE A 60 2.67 -2.03 -14.07
CA ILE A 60 2.86 -1.77 -12.65
C ILE A 60 2.94 -3.09 -11.91
N THR A 61 4.00 -3.27 -11.14
CA THR A 61 4.13 -4.40 -10.21
C THR A 61 3.64 -3.99 -8.84
N THR A 62 2.71 -4.75 -8.26
CA THR A 62 2.27 -4.58 -6.87
C THR A 62 2.94 -5.60 -5.95
N ARG A 63 3.44 -5.13 -4.80
CA ARG A 63 4.04 -5.96 -3.74
C ARG A 63 3.35 -5.70 -2.41
N VAL A 64 3.22 -6.75 -1.60
CA VAL A 64 2.72 -6.66 -0.22
C VAL A 64 3.89 -6.89 0.73
N VAL A 65 4.21 -5.89 1.54
CA VAL A 65 5.33 -5.90 2.49
C VAL A 65 4.78 -5.98 3.90
N PRO A 66 5.13 -7.00 4.71
CA PRO A 66 4.74 -7.06 6.11
C PRO A 66 5.32 -5.88 6.90
N ILE A 67 4.51 -5.28 7.78
CA ILE A 67 5.00 -4.37 8.81
C ILE A 67 5.59 -5.25 9.90
N VAL A 68 6.88 -5.57 9.79
CA VAL A 68 7.59 -6.30 10.84
C VAL A 68 7.65 -5.38 12.06
N ALA A 69 6.92 -5.72 13.12
CA ALA A 69 7.09 -5.05 14.40
C ALA A 69 8.56 -5.21 14.84
N PRO A 70 9.22 -4.15 15.35
CA PRO A 70 10.55 -4.31 15.92
C PRO A 70 10.50 -5.40 17.01
N PRO A 71 11.53 -6.24 17.14
CA PRO A 71 11.56 -7.27 18.17
C PRO A 71 11.37 -6.60 19.55
N LYS A 72 10.41 -7.11 20.31
CA LYS A 72 10.11 -6.63 21.67
C LYS A 72 11.36 -6.84 22.53
N PRO A 73 11.92 -5.81 23.20
CA PRO A 73 13.05 -6.03 24.09
C PRO A 73 12.64 -7.02 25.19
N SER A 74 13.49 -8.03 25.39
CA SER A 74 13.34 -9.07 26.42
C SER A 74 13.62 -8.52 27.81
#